data_AF-A0A968PVK1-F1
#
_entry.id   AF-A0A968PVK1-F1
#
_cell.length_a   1.000
_cell.length_b   1.000
_cell.length_c   1.000
_cell.angle_alpha   90.00
_cell.angle_beta   90.00
_cell.angle_gamma   90.00
#
_symmetry.space_group_name_H-M   'P 1'
#
loop_
_entity.id
_entity.type
_entity.pdbx_description
1 polymer ?
#
loop_
_entity_poly.entity_id
_entity_poly.type
_entity_poly.pdbx_seq_one_letter_code
_entity_poly.pdbx_strand_id
1 'polypeptide(L)'
;MPRVPTNNRNAEAAVQAFINDLTSKGWGLNEAWLAISRQLMTCEIWDELRKTWVQYYNQPVLRERNDYKLLADGSPNQALQESTLVGDYIAQKLNIPRQNLCSELGIFMKALSIQPNNPRGHSFRSIIAELLARYGDPQITVQEEVNPYILFPGNQFNLRSKNPRIDIVAYRNDLPVALCSTRWTYRHDRVDLLEEARAYMSAAKELNPNIHFFGITAEMNPARLKKVVAQTLPLAPSADVDYLVHLHAPLATTVVNHNGDLVHLLDLVDWVNSSHTW
;
A
#
# COMPACT_ATOMS: atom_id res chain seq x y z
N MET A 1 6.55 -0.45 19.65
CA MET A 1 7.70 -1.37 19.91
C MET A 1 8.59 -1.40 18.67
N PRO A 2 9.85 -1.87 18.70
CA PRO A 2 10.73 -1.59 17.57
C PRO A 2 10.38 -2.46 16.36
N ARG A 3 9.98 -1.79 15.28
CA ARG A 3 10.24 -2.27 13.92
C ARG A 3 11.74 -2.49 13.77
N VAL A 4 12.14 -3.62 13.19
CA VAL A 4 13.54 -3.82 12.77
C VAL A 4 13.79 -3.02 11.50
N PRO A 5 14.70 -2.02 11.48
CA PRO A 5 14.96 -1.24 10.27
C PRO A 5 15.46 -2.11 9.11
N THR A 6 15.08 -1.76 7.89
CA THR A 6 15.57 -2.38 6.66
C THR A 6 16.94 -1.81 6.27
N ASN A 7 17.73 -2.60 5.55
CA ASN A 7 19.00 -2.14 4.97
C ASN A 7 18.83 -1.20 3.76
N ASN A 8 17.60 -1.00 3.29
CA ASN A 8 17.30 -0.09 2.18
C ASN A 8 17.24 1.37 2.68
N ARG A 9 18.31 2.12 2.43
CA ARG A 9 18.44 3.53 2.85
C ARG A 9 17.31 4.44 2.36
N ASN A 10 16.80 4.22 1.15
CA ASN A 10 15.70 5.04 0.63
C ASN A 10 14.40 4.74 1.38
N ALA A 11 14.16 3.47 1.69
CA ALA A 11 12.97 3.08 2.45
C ALA A 11 13.00 3.65 3.88
N GLU A 12 14.16 3.63 4.55
CA GLU A 12 14.31 4.28 5.86
C GLU A 12 14.14 5.81 5.79
N ALA A 13 14.69 6.45 4.75
CA ALA A 13 14.49 7.89 4.55
C ALA A 13 13.01 8.23 4.33
N ALA A 14 12.25 7.37 3.65
CA ALA A 14 10.81 7.52 3.48
C ALA A 14 10.05 7.39 4.80
N VAL A 15 10.45 6.42 5.65
CA VAL A 15 9.90 6.26 7.00
C VAL A 15 10.14 7.52 7.83
N GLN A 16 11.35 8.07 7.80
CA GLN A 16 11.63 9.31 8.53
C GLN A 16 10.83 10.50 7.99
N ALA A 17 10.68 10.63 6.67
CA ALA A 17 9.85 11.67 6.08
C ALA A 17 8.37 11.54 6.52
N PHE A 18 7.86 10.31 6.56
CA PHE A 18 6.52 9.99 7.07
C PHE A 18 6.35 10.36 8.56
N ILE A 19 7.29 9.96 9.41
CA ILE A 19 7.28 10.27 10.85
C ILE A 19 7.33 11.79 11.10
N ASN A 20 8.16 12.49 10.33
CA ASN A 20 8.27 13.95 10.41
C ASN A 20 6.96 14.64 10.02
N ASP A 21 6.28 14.17 8.97
CA ASP A 21 4.97 14.68 8.58
C ASP A 21 3.93 14.46 9.69
N LEU A 22 3.88 13.26 10.27
CA LEU A 22 2.99 12.98 11.39
C LEU A 22 3.23 13.91 12.58
N THR A 23 4.50 14.00 12.99
CA THR A 23 4.90 14.75 14.19
C THR A 23 4.67 16.26 14.00
N SER A 24 5.11 16.82 12.87
CA SER A 24 5.00 18.26 12.60
C SER A 24 3.56 18.74 12.46
N LYS A 25 2.63 17.85 12.08
CA LYS A 25 1.21 18.17 11.91
C LYS A 25 0.34 17.73 13.08
N GLY A 26 0.91 17.07 14.09
CA GLY A 26 0.14 16.50 15.21
C GLY A 26 -0.84 15.42 14.76
N TRP A 27 -0.51 14.70 13.70
CA TRP A 27 -1.35 13.68 13.09
C TRP A 27 -1.18 12.32 13.76
N GLY A 28 -2.28 11.57 13.85
CA GLY A 28 -2.32 10.22 14.42
C GLY A 28 -2.52 9.15 13.35
N LEU A 29 -2.99 7.98 13.80
CA LEU A 29 -3.32 6.86 12.92
C LEU A 29 -4.35 7.22 11.85
N ASN A 30 -5.38 8.00 12.20
CA ASN A 30 -6.46 8.40 11.29
C ASN A 30 -5.97 9.25 10.10
N GLU A 31 -4.88 9.99 10.27
CA GLU A 31 -4.28 10.84 9.24
C GLU A 31 -3.04 10.19 8.61
N ALA A 32 -2.67 8.98 9.00
CA ALA A 32 -1.47 8.32 8.49
C ALA A 32 -1.50 8.14 6.97
N TRP A 33 -2.67 7.85 6.40
CA TRP A 33 -2.84 7.73 4.95
C TRP A 33 -2.57 9.06 4.21
N LEU A 34 -2.81 10.22 4.84
CA LEU A 34 -2.46 11.53 4.29
C LEU A 34 -0.95 11.72 4.28
N ALA A 35 -0.25 11.37 5.36
CA ALA A 35 1.20 11.42 5.41
C ALA A 35 1.82 10.49 4.35
N ILE A 36 1.33 9.25 4.21
CA ILE A 36 1.76 8.34 3.14
C ILE A 36 1.53 8.97 1.76
N SER A 37 0.35 9.54 1.52
CA SER A 37 0.01 10.17 0.24
C SER A 37 0.92 11.36 -0.07
N ARG A 38 1.18 12.23 0.91
CA ARG A 38 2.10 13.38 0.79
C ARG A 38 3.52 12.95 0.43
N GLN A 39 3.99 11.82 0.93
CA GLN A 39 5.33 11.33 0.63
C GLN A 39 5.42 10.57 -0.70
N LEU A 40 4.44 9.69 -0.99
CA LEU A 40 4.56 8.69 -2.05
C LEU A 40 3.71 8.94 -3.31
N MET A 41 2.55 9.60 -3.18
CA MET A 41 1.66 9.90 -4.30
C MET A 41 2.19 11.11 -5.07
N THR A 42 2.13 11.13 -6.40
CA THR A 42 2.66 12.24 -7.22
C THR A 42 1.56 12.80 -8.12
N CYS A 43 1.60 14.08 -8.48
CA CYS A 43 0.84 14.63 -9.64
C CYS A 43 1.68 14.65 -10.93
N GLU A 44 2.86 14.05 -10.87
CA GLU A 44 3.83 14.03 -11.93
C GLU A 44 4.09 12.57 -12.33
N ILE A 45 4.45 12.37 -13.58
CA ILE A 45 4.93 11.08 -14.07
C ILE A 45 6.44 11.16 -14.30
N TRP A 46 7.12 10.03 -14.15
CA TRP A 46 8.54 9.93 -14.47
C TRP A 46 8.72 9.79 -15.99
N ASP A 47 9.46 10.73 -16.59
CA ASP A 47 9.87 10.67 -17.98
C ASP A 47 11.18 9.88 -18.09
N GLU A 48 11.11 8.69 -18.67
CA GLU A 48 12.28 7.80 -18.82
C GLU A 48 13.34 8.32 -19.78
N LEU A 49 12.97 9.15 -20.76
CA LEU A 49 13.91 9.71 -21.72
C LEU A 49 14.68 10.87 -21.10
N ARG A 50 13.95 11.72 -20.35
CA ARG A 50 14.52 12.91 -19.71
C ARG A 50 15.06 12.66 -18.31
N LYS A 51 14.79 11.49 -17.73
CA LYS A 51 15.12 11.12 -16.34
C LYS A 51 14.68 12.20 -15.34
N THR A 52 13.45 12.68 -15.49
CA THR A 52 12.88 13.74 -14.65
C THR A 52 11.39 13.54 -14.45
N TRP A 53 10.85 14.16 -13.41
CA TRP A 53 9.42 14.31 -13.21
C TRP A 53 8.84 15.33 -14.18
N VAL A 54 7.67 15.04 -14.74
CA VAL A 54 6.91 15.95 -15.59
C VAL A 54 5.47 16.05 -15.11
N GLN A 55 4.95 17.28 -15.06
CA GLN A 55 3.57 17.56 -14.70
C GLN A 55 2.59 16.75 -15.55
N TYR A 56 1.60 16.16 -14.88
CA TYR A 56 0.63 15.29 -15.53
C TYR A 56 -0.79 15.69 -15.14
N TYR A 57 -1.42 16.46 -16.01
CA TYR A 57 -2.79 16.99 -15.87
C TYR A 57 -3.07 17.80 -14.58
N ASN A 58 -2.08 18.09 -13.74
CA ASN A 58 -2.26 18.70 -12.41
C ASN A 58 -3.21 17.88 -11.50
N GLN A 59 -3.19 16.56 -11.68
CA GLN A 59 -4.03 15.61 -10.96
C GLN A 59 -3.17 14.50 -10.33
N PRO A 60 -3.56 13.94 -9.18
CA PRO A 60 -2.87 12.80 -8.60
C PRO A 60 -2.77 11.59 -9.56
N VAL A 61 -1.58 11.03 -9.71
CA VAL A 61 -1.33 9.85 -10.52
C VAL A 61 -1.56 8.61 -9.66
N LEU A 62 -2.76 8.07 -9.79
CA LEU A 62 -3.32 6.94 -9.02
C LEU A 62 -3.23 5.60 -9.77
N ARG A 63 -3.03 5.65 -11.09
CA ARG A 63 -2.99 4.51 -12.01
C ARG A 63 -1.84 4.65 -12.99
N GLU A 64 -1.72 3.69 -13.91
CA GLU A 64 -0.76 3.78 -15.01
C GLU A 64 -1.05 4.99 -15.90
N ARG A 65 0.01 5.68 -16.35
CA ARG A 65 -0.13 6.92 -17.14
C ARG A 65 -1.08 6.78 -18.34
N ASN A 66 -1.09 5.60 -18.97
CA ASN A 66 -1.87 5.32 -20.18
C ASN A 66 -3.38 5.27 -19.92
N ASP A 67 -3.82 5.20 -18.66
CA ASP A 67 -5.23 5.22 -18.29
C ASP A 67 -5.82 6.64 -18.37
N TYR A 68 -5.00 7.68 -18.31
CA TYR A 68 -5.43 9.08 -18.30
C TYR A 68 -5.42 9.66 -19.71
N LYS A 69 -6.57 10.15 -20.19
CA LYS A 69 -6.70 10.72 -21.53
C LYS A 69 -7.71 11.85 -21.55
N LEU A 70 -7.46 12.82 -22.42
CA LEU A 70 -8.51 13.70 -22.92
C LEU A 70 -9.18 13.02 -24.12
N LEU A 71 -10.51 13.09 -24.18
CA LEU A 71 -11.30 12.62 -25.30
C LEU A 71 -11.18 13.61 -26.48
N ALA A 72 -11.75 13.24 -27.64
CA ALA A 72 -11.63 14.05 -28.86
C ALA A 72 -12.24 15.46 -28.72
N ASP A 73 -13.20 15.63 -27.81
CA ASP A 73 -13.83 16.91 -27.46
C ASP A 73 -13.07 17.70 -26.37
N GLY A 74 -11.92 17.20 -25.91
CA GLY A 74 -11.12 17.79 -24.84
C GLY A 74 -11.61 17.46 -23.42
N SER A 75 -12.70 16.72 -23.27
CA SER A 75 -13.20 16.31 -21.95
C SER A 75 -12.33 15.20 -21.32
N PRO A 76 -12.23 15.14 -19.98
CA PRO A 76 -11.48 14.08 -19.31
C PRO A 76 -12.19 12.74 -19.42
N ASN A 77 -11.46 11.66 -19.68
CA ASN A 77 -12.00 10.31 -19.53
C ASN A 77 -12.24 9.96 -18.05
N GLN A 78 -12.90 8.81 -17.80
CA GLN A 78 -13.28 8.38 -16.45
C GLN A 78 -12.10 8.37 -15.45
N ALA A 79 -10.92 7.84 -15.83
CA ALA A 79 -9.78 7.77 -14.92
C ALA A 79 -9.27 9.17 -14.51
N LEU A 80 -9.31 10.13 -15.42
CA LEU A 80 -8.92 11.51 -15.13
C LEU A 80 -9.98 12.26 -14.30
N GLN A 81 -11.27 11.98 -14.52
CA GLN A 81 -12.36 12.47 -13.66
C GLN A 81 -12.23 11.96 -12.22
N GLU A 82 -11.98 10.66 -12.06
CA GLU A 82 -11.82 10.02 -10.74
C GLU A 82 -10.59 10.56 -10.00
N SER A 83 -9.48 10.77 -10.72
CA SER A 83 -8.30 11.42 -10.16
C SER A 83 -8.57 12.86 -9.71
N THR A 84 -9.46 13.57 -10.41
CA THR A 84 -9.94 14.90 -9.98
C THR A 84 -10.68 14.82 -8.65
N LEU A 85 -11.65 13.92 -8.53
CA LEU A 85 -12.41 13.71 -7.28
C LEU A 85 -11.51 13.34 -6.10
N VAL A 86 -10.54 12.46 -6.32
CA VAL A 86 -9.55 12.09 -5.30
C VAL A 86 -8.67 13.29 -4.94
N GLY A 87 -8.24 14.08 -5.91
CA GLY A 87 -7.48 15.30 -5.66
C GLY A 87 -8.25 16.30 -4.80
N ASP A 88 -9.53 16.53 -5.12
CA ASP A 88 -10.40 17.42 -4.35
C ASP A 88 -10.58 16.92 -2.91
N TYR A 89 -10.82 15.62 -2.74
CA TYR A 89 -10.93 15.00 -1.43
C TYR A 89 -9.65 15.13 -0.60
N ILE A 90 -8.48 14.84 -1.19
CA ILE A 90 -7.19 14.97 -0.47
C ILE A 90 -6.93 16.43 -0.11
N ALA A 91 -7.15 17.38 -1.02
CA ALA A 91 -6.97 18.80 -0.74
C ALA A 91 -7.87 19.28 0.41
N GLN A 92 -9.14 18.84 0.42
CA GLN A 92 -10.07 19.11 1.51
C GLN A 92 -9.56 18.52 2.84
N LYS A 93 -9.10 17.26 2.85
CA LYS A 93 -8.59 16.59 4.06
C LYS A 93 -7.28 17.19 4.57
N LEU A 94 -6.46 17.74 3.68
CA LEU A 94 -5.26 18.51 4.03
C LEU A 94 -5.57 19.94 4.46
N ASN A 95 -6.82 20.41 4.32
CA ASN A 95 -7.23 21.80 4.53
C ASN A 95 -6.38 22.80 3.72
N ILE A 96 -6.17 22.50 2.43
CA ILE A 96 -5.43 23.37 1.51
C ILE A 96 -6.28 23.71 0.28
N PRO A 97 -6.01 24.85 -0.38
CA PRO A 97 -6.59 25.12 -1.69
C PRO A 97 -6.21 24.02 -2.70
N ARG A 98 -7.18 23.57 -3.52
CA ARG A 98 -6.97 22.49 -4.49
C ARG A 98 -5.78 22.74 -5.43
N GLN A 99 -5.56 23.99 -5.85
CA GLN A 99 -4.44 24.37 -6.71
C GLN A 99 -3.06 24.13 -6.10
N ASN A 100 -2.96 24.04 -4.76
CA ASN A 100 -1.70 23.79 -4.05
C ASN A 100 -1.39 22.30 -3.88
N LEU A 101 -2.36 21.42 -4.11
CA LEU A 101 -2.26 19.98 -3.81
C LEU A 101 -0.99 19.34 -4.41
N CYS A 102 -0.69 19.61 -5.67
CA CYS A 102 0.41 18.92 -6.36
C CYS A 102 1.80 19.34 -5.87
N SER A 103 1.91 20.49 -5.21
CA SER A 103 3.13 20.88 -4.50
C SER A 103 3.29 20.14 -3.16
N GLU A 104 2.17 19.72 -2.56
CA GLU A 104 2.10 19.01 -1.27
C GLU A 104 2.15 17.48 -1.40
N LEU A 105 2.10 16.95 -2.63
CA LEU A 105 2.19 15.52 -2.91
C LEU A 105 3.57 15.15 -3.49
N GLY A 106 4.05 13.97 -3.11
CA GLY A 106 5.23 13.33 -3.64
C GLY A 106 6.52 13.93 -3.12
N ILE A 107 6.51 14.51 -1.92
CA ILE A 107 7.63 15.28 -1.36
C ILE A 107 8.90 14.43 -1.35
N PHE A 108 8.84 13.25 -0.71
CA PHE A 108 9.94 12.29 -0.72
C PHE A 108 10.24 11.74 -2.12
N MET A 109 9.21 11.31 -2.86
CA MET A 109 9.42 10.66 -4.16
C MET A 109 10.09 11.55 -5.21
N LYS A 110 9.75 12.85 -5.22
CA LYS A 110 10.37 13.83 -6.11
C LYS A 110 11.81 14.12 -5.72
N ALA A 111 12.10 14.18 -4.42
CA ALA A 111 13.46 14.41 -3.91
C ALA A 111 14.44 13.30 -4.32
N LEU A 112 13.99 12.05 -4.46
CA LEU A 112 14.86 10.94 -4.87
C LEU A 112 15.41 11.08 -6.30
N SER A 113 14.73 11.80 -7.20
CA SER A 113 15.16 12.02 -8.60
C SER A 113 15.57 10.74 -9.35
N ILE A 114 14.85 9.64 -9.13
CA ILE A 114 15.06 8.34 -9.80
C ILE A 114 13.72 7.73 -10.24
N GLN A 115 13.80 6.68 -11.07
CA GLN A 115 12.65 5.89 -11.48
C GLN A 115 11.86 5.39 -10.25
N PRO A 116 10.56 5.69 -10.15
CA PRO A 116 9.87 5.60 -8.86
C PRO A 116 9.37 4.21 -8.49
N ASN A 117 9.23 3.25 -9.40
CA ASN A 117 8.47 2.02 -9.14
C ASN A 117 9.07 1.19 -8.00
N ASN A 118 10.37 0.87 -8.07
CA ASN A 118 11.02 0.07 -7.04
C ASN A 118 11.17 0.86 -5.73
N PRO A 119 11.69 2.11 -5.73
CA PRO A 119 11.81 2.90 -4.50
C PRO A 119 10.47 3.12 -3.79
N ARG A 120 9.40 3.38 -4.53
CA ARG A 120 8.06 3.59 -3.97
C ARG A 120 7.52 2.33 -3.32
N GLY A 121 7.69 1.16 -3.96
CA GLY A 121 7.29 -0.13 -3.38
C GLY A 121 7.99 -0.41 -2.04
N HIS A 122 9.31 -0.28 -2.00
CA HIS A 122 10.08 -0.47 -0.76
C HIS A 122 9.73 0.56 0.33
N SER A 123 9.56 1.83 -0.07
CA SER A 123 9.17 2.90 0.85
C SER A 123 7.79 2.65 1.44
N PHE A 124 6.83 2.22 0.61
CA PHE A 124 5.48 1.90 1.06
C PHE A 124 5.51 0.77 2.07
N ARG A 125 6.18 -0.35 1.79
CA ARG A 125 6.36 -1.46 2.73
C ARG A 125 6.90 -1.00 4.08
N SER A 126 8.01 -0.27 4.07
CA SER A 126 8.67 0.18 5.30
C SER A 126 7.82 1.17 6.09
N ILE A 127 7.05 2.04 5.43
CA ILE A 127 6.09 2.92 6.12
C ILE A 127 4.94 2.10 6.73
N ILE A 128 4.41 1.10 6.03
CA ILE A 128 3.36 0.22 6.59
C ILE A 128 3.88 -0.55 7.81
N ALA A 129 5.10 -1.06 7.76
CA ALA A 129 5.74 -1.71 8.90
C ALA A 129 5.90 -0.76 10.10
N GLU A 130 6.35 0.48 9.86
CA GLU A 130 6.47 1.51 10.91
C GLU A 130 5.10 1.86 11.48
N LEU A 131 4.08 1.99 10.64
CA LEU A 131 2.72 2.32 11.07
C LEU A 131 2.19 1.27 12.05
N LEU A 132 2.32 0.00 11.68
CA LEU A 132 1.90 -1.12 12.52
C LEU A 132 2.70 -1.17 13.84
N ALA A 133 4.02 -0.98 13.79
CA ALA A 133 4.87 -1.00 14.98
C ALA A 133 4.61 0.20 15.94
N ARG A 134 4.14 1.32 15.39
CA ARG A 134 3.85 2.56 16.12
C ARG A 134 2.46 2.59 16.74
N TYR A 135 1.44 2.15 16.00
CA TYR A 135 0.04 2.30 16.39
C TYR A 135 -0.71 0.99 16.60
N GLY A 136 -0.15 -0.14 16.17
CA GLY A 136 -0.74 -1.45 16.41
C GLY A 136 -0.55 -1.92 17.85
N ASP A 137 -0.86 -3.19 18.09
CA ASP A 137 -0.73 -3.81 19.40
C ASP A 137 0.70 -3.67 19.94
N PRO A 138 0.90 -3.10 21.15
CA PRO A 138 2.24 -3.05 21.72
C PRO A 138 2.86 -4.42 21.88
N GLN A 139 2.11 -5.51 22.03
CA GLN A 139 2.66 -6.86 22.21
C GLN A 139 3.19 -7.52 20.94
N ILE A 140 3.02 -6.89 19.77
CA ILE A 140 3.58 -7.40 18.52
C ILE A 140 4.92 -6.74 18.18
N THR A 141 5.79 -7.52 17.56
CA THR A 141 7.01 -7.02 16.90
C THR A 141 6.86 -7.17 15.39
N VAL A 142 7.51 -6.29 14.64
CA VAL A 142 7.35 -6.22 13.18
C VAL A 142 8.73 -6.35 12.52
N GLN A 143 8.84 -7.31 11.61
CA GLN A 143 10.04 -7.54 10.81
C GLN A 143 9.71 -7.43 9.32
N GLU A 144 10.59 -6.77 8.57
CA GLU A 144 10.49 -6.67 7.12
C GLU A 144 11.40 -7.67 6.40
N GLU A 145 11.06 -7.97 5.14
CA GLU A 145 11.90 -8.75 4.23
C GLU A 145 12.35 -10.08 4.86
N VAL A 146 11.41 -10.80 5.46
CA VAL A 146 11.69 -12.06 6.14
C VAL A 146 11.92 -13.15 5.10
N ASN A 147 12.99 -13.92 5.28
CA ASN A 147 13.29 -15.06 4.44
C ASN A 147 12.32 -16.21 4.76
N PRO A 148 11.44 -16.62 3.84
CA PRO A 148 10.44 -17.65 4.12
C PRO A 148 11.08 -19.01 4.43
N TYR A 149 12.28 -19.31 3.92
CA TYR A 149 12.98 -20.56 4.23
C TYR A 149 13.56 -20.61 5.64
N ILE A 150 13.78 -19.44 6.26
CA ILE A 150 14.18 -19.35 7.67
C ILE A 150 12.94 -19.42 8.55
N LEU A 151 11.86 -18.73 8.15
CA LEU A 151 10.60 -18.71 8.91
C LEU A 151 9.90 -20.08 8.89
N PHE A 152 9.92 -20.76 7.76
CA PHE A 152 9.24 -22.04 7.52
C PHE A 152 10.23 -23.09 6.99
N PRO A 153 11.15 -23.58 7.84
CA PRO A 153 12.18 -24.52 7.41
C PRO A 153 11.58 -25.80 6.82
N GLY A 154 12.17 -26.29 5.73
CA GLY A 154 11.74 -27.53 5.05
C GLY A 154 10.63 -27.35 4.00
N ASN A 155 9.97 -26.18 3.95
CA ASN A 155 8.96 -25.88 2.94
C ASN A 155 9.58 -25.45 1.59
N GLN A 156 8.90 -25.79 0.50
CA GLN A 156 9.25 -25.37 -0.86
C GLN A 156 8.27 -24.30 -1.34
N PHE A 157 8.80 -23.14 -1.75
CA PHE A 157 7.99 -22.03 -2.24
C PHE A 157 8.15 -21.87 -3.74
N ASN A 158 7.08 -22.13 -4.49
CA ASN A 158 7.04 -21.95 -5.94
C ASN A 158 6.62 -20.51 -6.27
N LEU A 159 7.56 -19.58 -6.10
CA LEU A 159 7.37 -18.16 -6.41
C LEU A 159 8.23 -17.74 -7.58
N ARG A 160 7.82 -16.65 -8.25
CA ARG A 160 8.57 -16.09 -9.37
C ARG A 160 9.95 -15.58 -8.97
N SER A 161 10.09 -15.03 -7.76
CA SER A 161 11.38 -14.53 -7.26
C SER A 161 12.29 -15.72 -6.94
N LYS A 162 13.53 -15.69 -7.44
CA LYS A 162 14.58 -16.65 -7.06
C LYS A 162 15.01 -16.51 -5.61
N ASN A 163 14.69 -15.38 -4.97
CA ASN A 163 15.03 -15.08 -3.60
C ASN A 163 13.80 -14.43 -2.92
N PRO A 164 12.77 -15.23 -2.58
CA PRO A 164 11.50 -14.71 -2.09
C PRO A 164 11.66 -13.95 -0.77
N ARG A 165 11.03 -12.77 -0.76
CA ARG A 165 10.64 -11.85 0.32
C ARG A 165 9.29 -12.18 0.94
N ILE A 166 9.13 -12.34 2.26
CA ILE A 166 7.87 -11.92 2.89
C ILE A 166 8.05 -10.45 3.27
N ASP A 167 7.18 -9.58 2.75
CA ASP A 167 7.35 -8.14 2.90
C ASP A 167 7.35 -7.73 4.38
N ILE A 168 6.34 -8.16 5.14
CA ILE A 168 6.20 -7.87 6.58
C ILE A 168 5.70 -9.12 7.30
N VAL A 169 6.30 -9.42 8.45
CA VAL A 169 5.81 -10.41 9.40
C VAL A 169 5.62 -9.75 10.75
N ALA A 170 4.43 -9.93 11.34
CA ALA A 170 4.15 -9.55 12.72
C ALA A 170 4.26 -10.78 13.62
N TYR A 171 4.93 -10.63 14.76
CA TYR A 171 5.13 -11.69 15.74
C TYR A 171 4.53 -11.31 17.07
N ARG A 172 3.91 -12.26 17.76
CA ARG A 172 3.59 -12.16 19.19
C ARG A 172 4.29 -13.29 19.93
N ASN A 173 5.11 -12.95 20.93
CA ASN A 173 5.91 -13.93 21.68
C ASN A 173 6.69 -14.88 20.75
N ASP A 174 7.40 -14.31 19.76
CA ASP A 174 8.17 -15.02 18.71
C ASP A 174 7.37 -15.92 17.76
N LEU A 175 6.05 -16.02 17.92
CA LEU A 175 5.16 -16.74 17.00
C LEU A 175 4.63 -15.78 15.92
N PRO A 176 4.71 -16.11 14.62
CA PRO A 176 4.13 -15.26 13.59
C PRO A 176 2.59 -15.26 13.74
N VAL A 177 1.99 -14.07 13.73
CA VAL A 177 0.53 -13.85 13.85
C VAL A 177 -0.08 -13.19 12.61
N ALA A 178 0.74 -12.51 11.81
CA ALA A 178 0.32 -12.03 10.51
C ALA A 178 1.47 -11.99 9.51
N LEU A 179 1.17 -12.34 8.25
CA LEU A 179 2.00 -12.09 7.08
C LEU A 179 1.35 -10.98 6.26
N CYS A 180 2.14 -10.04 5.75
CA CYS A 180 1.62 -9.01 4.85
C CYS A 180 2.40 -8.98 3.54
N SER A 181 1.68 -8.79 2.45
CA SER A 181 2.22 -8.49 1.11
C SER A 181 1.80 -7.08 0.73
N THR A 182 2.76 -6.23 0.39
CA THR A 182 2.57 -4.80 0.18
C THR A 182 2.78 -4.41 -1.28
N ARG A 183 1.83 -3.70 -1.89
CA ARG A 183 1.92 -3.26 -3.29
C ARG A 183 1.39 -1.85 -3.43
N TRP A 184 2.25 -0.87 -3.73
CA TRP A 184 1.76 0.50 -4.02
C TRP A 184 0.71 0.49 -5.15
N THR A 185 1.07 -0.13 -6.27
CA THR A 185 0.18 -0.51 -7.37
C THR A 185 0.65 -1.87 -7.88
N TYR A 186 -0.21 -2.63 -8.54
CA TYR A 186 0.19 -3.90 -9.17
C TYR A 186 -0.35 -3.99 -10.58
N ARG A 187 0.34 -4.75 -11.42
CA ARG A 187 -0.07 -4.90 -12.81
C ARG A 187 -1.20 -5.92 -12.93
N HIS A 188 -2.06 -5.75 -13.93
CA HIS A 188 -3.17 -6.67 -14.19
C HIS A 188 -2.71 -8.13 -14.44
N ASP A 189 -1.51 -8.30 -15.02
CA ASP A 189 -0.86 -9.58 -15.29
C ASP A 189 -0.09 -10.16 -14.08
N ARG A 190 0.05 -9.41 -12.98
CA ARG A 190 0.92 -9.76 -11.85
C ARG A 190 0.23 -9.47 -10.53
N VAL A 191 -0.61 -10.41 -10.11
CA VAL A 191 -1.28 -10.37 -8.81
C VAL A 191 -0.48 -11.22 -7.83
N ASP A 192 0.81 -10.88 -7.69
CA ASP A 192 1.81 -11.65 -6.94
C ASP A 192 1.36 -11.91 -5.49
N LEU A 193 0.55 -11.01 -4.93
CA LEU A 193 -0.03 -11.12 -3.58
C LEU A 193 -0.85 -12.41 -3.39
N LEU A 194 -1.65 -12.82 -4.38
CA LEU A 194 -2.44 -14.05 -4.29
C LEU A 194 -1.55 -15.29 -4.41
N GLU A 195 -0.48 -15.21 -5.21
CA GLU A 195 0.51 -16.27 -5.34
C GLU A 195 1.32 -16.43 -4.05
N GLU A 196 1.72 -15.33 -3.43
CA GLU A 196 2.39 -15.28 -2.14
C GLU A 196 1.52 -15.86 -1.02
N ALA A 197 0.24 -15.47 -0.96
CA ALA A 197 -0.70 -16.02 0.01
C ALA A 197 -0.80 -17.55 -0.09
N ARG A 198 -1.03 -18.07 -1.30
CA ARG A 198 -1.08 -19.51 -1.56
C ARG A 198 0.23 -20.23 -1.22
N ALA A 199 1.35 -19.59 -1.51
CA ALA A 199 2.67 -20.19 -1.27
C ALA A 199 2.98 -20.29 0.23
N TYR A 200 2.62 -19.28 1.02
CA TYR A 200 3.04 -19.19 2.41
C TYR A 200 2.02 -19.77 3.40
N MET A 201 0.71 -19.65 3.13
CA MET A 201 -0.30 -19.84 4.17
C MET A 201 -0.45 -21.25 4.69
N SER A 202 -0.17 -22.28 3.89
CA SER A 202 -0.18 -23.66 4.38
C SER A 202 0.88 -23.84 5.48
N ALA A 203 2.13 -23.47 5.20
CA ALA A 203 3.24 -23.56 6.16
C ALA A 203 3.02 -22.64 7.37
N ALA A 204 2.44 -21.47 7.13
CA ALA A 204 2.12 -20.50 8.18
C ALA A 204 1.09 -21.07 9.18
N LYS A 205 0.04 -21.72 8.68
CA LYS A 205 -1.02 -22.34 9.49
C LYS A 205 -0.56 -23.58 10.28
N GLU A 206 0.47 -24.28 9.82
CA GLU A 206 1.11 -25.35 10.58
C GLU A 206 1.81 -24.82 11.86
N LEU A 207 2.39 -23.62 11.79
CA LEU A 207 3.00 -22.97 12.95
C LEU A 207 1.96 -22.28 13.84
N ASN A 208 1.01 -21.58 13.25
CA ASN A 208 -0.05 -20.88 13.96
C ASN A 208 -1.36 -20.98 13.17
N PRO A 209 -2.33 -21.82 13.59
CA PRO A 209 -3.62 -21.98 12.89
C PRO A 209 -4.44 -20.69 12.75
N ASN A 210 -4.18 -19.69 13.59
CA ASN A 210 -4.88 -18.40 13.61
C ASN A 210 -4.11 -17.30 12.87
N ILE A 211 -3.01 -17.62 12.17
CA ILE A 211 -2.24 -16.62 11.43
C ILE A 211 -3.08 -16.00 10.31
N HIS A 212 -2.94 -14.69 10.14
CA HIS A 212 -3.59 -13.94 9.06
C HIS A 212 -2.63 -13.65 7.91
N PHE A 213 -3.18 -13.52 6.70
CA PHE A 213 -2.52 -12.96 5.53
C PHE A 213 -3.24 -11.71 5.05
N PHE A 214 -2.52 -10.59 5.02
CA PHE A 214 -3.04 -9.33 4.54
C PHE A 214 -2.38 -8.93 3.22
N GLY A 215 -3.20 -8.58 2.25
CA GLY A 215 -2.77 -7.80 1.11
C GLY A 215 -2.88 -6.32 1.42
N ILE A 216 -1.86 -5.50 1.20
CA ILE A 216 -1.90 -4.06 1.52
C ILE A 216 -1.55 -3.25 0.27
N THR A 217 -2.43 -2.33 -0.14
CA THR A 217 -2.28 -1.63 -1.42
C THR A 217 -2.77 -0.19 -1.46
N ALA A 218 -2.23 0.59 -2.39
CA ALA A 218 -2.76 1.89 -2.82
C ALA A 218 -3.25 1.86 -4.29
N GLU A 219 -3.50 0.67 -4.83
CA GLU A 219 -4.02 0.47 -6.18
C GLU A 219 -5.41 1.10 -6.32
N MET A 220 -5.63 1.88 -7.38
CA MET A 220 -6.89 2.59 -7.60
C MET A 220 -7.64 2.10 -8.84
N ASN A 221 -7.11 1.13 -9.59
CA ASN A 221 -7.83 0.51 -10.69
C ASN A 221 -8.90 -0.48 -10.17
N PRO A 222 -10.21 -0.21 -10.38
CA PRO A 222 -11.28 -1.00 -9.77
C PRO A 222 -11.30 -2.44 -10.29
N ALA A 223 -10.93 -2.69 -11.55
CA ALA A 223 -10.89 -4.05 -12.08
C ALA A 223 -9.78 -4.88 -11.42
N ARG A 224 -8.63 -4.26 -11.12
CA ARG A 224 -7.52 -4.90 -10.41
C ARG A 224 -7.89 -5.20 -8.96
N LEU A 225 -8.44 -4.22 -8.26
CA LEU A 225 -8.93 -4.38 -6.89
C LEU A 225 -9.97 -5.50 -6.79
N LYS A 226 -11.02 -5.48 -7.64
CA LYS A 226 -12.09 -6.49 -7.62
C LYS A 226 -11.56 -7.91 -7.81
N LYS A 227 -10.53 -8.11 -8.66
CA LYS A 227 -9.91 -9.42 -8.89
C LYS A 227 -9.30 -10.02 -7.61
N VAL A 228 -8.74 -9.18 -6.74
CA VAL A 228 -8.14 -9.60 -5.47
C VAL A 228 -9.19 -9.73 -4.40
N VAL A 229 -10.06 -8.72 -4.24
CA VAL A 229 -11.13 -8.70 -3.22
C VAL A 229 -12.07 -9.90 -3.36
N ALA A 230 -12.40 -10.32 -4.58
CA ALA A 230 -13.21 -11.51 -4.81
C ALA A 230 -12.56 -12.82 -4.28
N GLN A 231 -11.28 -12.78 -3.91
CA GLN A 231 -10.52 -13.90 -3.35
C GLN A 231 -10.10 -13.65 -1.89
N THR A 232 -10.76 -12.72 -1.19
CA THR A 232 -10.56 -12.47 0.24
C THR A 232 -11.79 -12.84 1.06
N LEU A 233 -11.66 -12.89 2.39
CA LEU A 233 -12.82 -12.97 3.27
C LEU A 233 -13.59 -11.64 3.29
N PRO A 234 -14.93 -11.68 3.50
CA PRO A 234 -15.78 -12.88 3.61
C PRO A 234 -16.23 -13.46 2.25
N LEU A 235 -15.81 -12.89 1.12
CA LEU A 235 -16.31 -13.26 -0.22
C LEU A 235 -15.89 -14.66 -0.68
N ALA A 236 -14.73 -15.14 -0.24
CA ALA A 236 -14.21 -16.47 -0.53
C ALA A 236 -13.87 -17.20 0.78
N PRO A 237 -14.75 -18.08 1.31
CA PRO A 237 -14.55 -18.74 2.61
C PRO A 237 -13.28 -19.60 2.74
N SER A 238 -12.73 -20.04 1.61
CA SER A 238 -11.46 -20.78 1.53
C SER A 238 -10.29 -19.90 1.06
N ALA A 239 -10.39 -18.58 1.24
CA ALA A 239 -9.36 -17.65 0.81
C ALA A 239 -8.07 -17.86 1.61
N ASP A 240 -6.94 -17.76 0.91
CA ASP A 240 -5.62 -17.66 1.53
C ASP A 240 -5.30 -16.22 1.95
N VAL A 241 -6.08 -15.23 1.51
CA VAL A 241 -5.97 -13.83 1.91
C VAL A 241 -7.17 -13.49 2.79
N ASP A 242 -6.92 -13.09 4.03
CA ASP A 242 -7.99 -12.68 4.94
C ASP A 242 -8.65 -11.40 4.40
N TYR A 243 -7.86 -10.35 4.20
CA TYR A 243 -8.37 -9.07 3.73
C TYR A 243 -7.40 -8.37 2.76
N LEU A 244 -7.98 -7.64 1.81
CA LEU A 244 -7.25 -6.62 1.06
C LEU A 244 -7.43 -5.27 1.75
N VAL A 245 -6.36 -4.81 2.37
CA VAL A 245 -6.22 -3.52 3.01
C VAL A 245 -5.92 -2.47 1.96
N HIS A 246 -6.74 -1.42 1.90
CA HIS A 246 -6.48 -0.25 1.08
C HIS A 246 -5.90 0.88 1.93
N LEU A 247 -4.95 1.66 1.36
CA LEU A 247 -4.33 2.82 2.02
C LEU A 247 -5.36 3.74 2.69
N HIS A 248 -6.46 3.99 2.00
CA HIS A 248 -7.64 4.68 2.51
C HIS A 248 -8.84 4.22 1.70
N ALA A 249 -9.58 3.23 2.18
CA ALA A 249 -10.66 2.55 1.45
C ALA A 249 -11.69 3.53 0.85
N PRO A 250 -12.08 4.64 1.53
CA PRO A 250 -12.97 5.65 0.96
C PRO A 250 -12.51 6.25 -0.37
N LEU A 251 -11.21 6.29 -0.68
CA LEU A 251 -10.72 6.77 -1.97
C LEU A 251 -11.23 5.90 -3.12
N ALA A 252 -11.23 4.58 -2.94
CA ALA A 252 -11.64 3.61 -3.94
C ALA A 252 -13.15 3.38 -3.94
N THR A 253 -13.84 3.60 -2.82
CA THR A 253 -15.28 3.35 -2.70
C THR A 253 -16.08 4.65 -2.78
N THR A 254 -16.17 5.41 -1.70
CA THR A 254 -17.07 6.57 -1.55
C THR A 254 -16.70 7.74 -2.46
N VAL A 255 -15.42 8.05 -2.62
CA VAL A 255 -14.97 9.26 -3.33
C VAL A 255 -15.18 9.15 -4.85
N VAL A 256 -14.88 7.99 -5.42
CA VAL A 256 -14.99 7.73 -6.87
C VAL A 256 -16.21 6.87 -7.23
N ASN A 257 -17.00 6.49 -6.24
CA ASN A 257 -18.24 5.73 -6.36
C ASN A 257 -18.09 4.34 -7.03
N HIS A 258 -16.95 3.65 -6.84
CA HIS A 258 -16.84 2.25 -7.25
C HIS A 258 -17.52 1.35 -6.21
N ASN A 259 -18.83 1.23 -6.34
CA ASN A 259 -19.65 0.35 -5.50
C ASN A 259 -19.53 -1.13 -5.92
N GLY A 260 -20.13 -2.01 -5.12
CA GLY A 260 -20.10 -3.47 -5.27
C GLY A 260 -19.10 -4.09 -4.31
N ASP A 261 -18.37 -5.13 -4.74
CA ASP A 261 -17.49 -5.91 -3.87
C ASP A 261 -16.38 -5.09 -3.18
N LEU A 262 -16.03 -3.91 -3.70
CA LEU A 262 -15.01 -3.04 -3.11
C LEU A 262 -15.40 -2.48 -1.74
N VAL A 263 -16.66 -2.60 -1.32
CA VAL A 263 -17.07 -2.31 0.07
C VAL A 263 -16.41 -3.24 1.08
N HIS A 264 -15.84 -4.37 0.64
CA HIS A 264 -15.11 -5.32 1.47
C HIS A 264 -13.61 -5.03 1.58
N LEU A 265 -13.12 -3.92 1.00
CA LEU A 265 -11.77 -3.43 1.30
C LEU A 265 -11.68 -3.06 2.79
N LEU A 266 -10.64 -3.53 3.46
CA LEU A 266 -10.33 -3.10 4.83
C LEU A 266 -9.59 -1.77 4.77
N ASP A 267 -9.99 -0.79 5.59
CA ASP A 267 -9.24 0.46 5.68
C ASP A 267 -7.92 0.25 6.44
N LEU A 268 -6.89 1.03 6.12
CA LEU A 268 -5.60 0.94 6.78
C LEU A 268 -5.71 1.18 8.30
N VAL A 269 -6.57 2.10 8.73
CA VAL A 269 -6.80 2.38 10.15
C VAL A 269 -7.40 1.17 10.86
N ASP A 270 -8.43 0.58 10.25
CA ASP A 270 -9.12 -0.59 10.81
C ASP A 270 -8.19 -1.81 10.86
N TRP A 271 -7.35 -1.98 9.84
CA TRP A 271 -6.33 -3.03 9.84
C TRP A 271 -5.34 -2.88 11.00
N VAL A 272 -4.79 -1.68 11.23
CA VAL A 272 -3.88 -1.45 12.36
C VAL A 272 -4.60 -1.74 13.68
N ASN A 273 -5.83 -1.27 13.86
CA ASN A 273 -6.62 -1.54 15.07
C ASN A 273 -6.91 -3.04 15.27
N SER A 274 -7.08 -3.80 14.19
CA SER A 274 -7.31 -5.24 14.26
C SER A 274 -6.12 -6.01 14.84
N SER A 275 -4.91 -5.42 14.86
CA SER A 275 -3.72 -6.09 15.41
C SER A 275 -3.81 -6.45 16.89
N HIS A 276 -4.70 -5.80 17.64
CA HIS A 276 -4.98 -6.14 19.03
C HIS A 276 -5.70 -7.48 19.20
N THR A 277 -6.24 -8.06 18.12
CA THR A 277 -6.97 -9.33 18.15
C THR A 277 -6.27 -10.44 17.37
N TRP A 278 -5.09 -10.19 16.77
CA TRP A 278 -4.28 -11.23 16.15
C TRP A 278 -3.68 -12.18 17.18
#